data_AF-A0A382FS69-F1
#
_entry.id   AF-A0A382FS69-F1
#
_cell.length_a   1.000
_cell.length_b   1.000
_cell.length_c   1.000
_cell.angle_alpha   90.00
_cell.angle_beta   90.00
_cell.angle_gamma   90.00
#
_symmetry.space_group_name_H-M   'P 1'
#
loop_
_entity.id
_entity.type
_entity.pdbx_description
1 polymer ?
#
loop_
_entity_poly.entity_id
_entity_poly.type
_entity_poly.pdbx_seq_one_letter_code
_entity_poly.pdbx_strand_id
1 'polypeptide(L)'
;EDIVALVDDSLIKEDNVIILKSLKVFAGTGEPQRAEMTLEIYGEIKSTSETGDGPVDAIFKSIKKLYPHDVTLQLYQVHAVTEGTDAQATVSVRIEEEGKTTVGQAADTDTLVASANAYINALNKMIIKRKRNFAPENTEIKKNLKSEKMKGI
;
A
#
# COMPACT_ATOMS: atom_id res chain seq x y z
N GLU A 1 21.19 14.40 2.22
CA GLU A 1 20.53 13.43 3.12
C GLU A 1 19.44 12.74 2.29
N ASP A 2 19.69 11.57 1.70
CA ASP A 2 18.66 10.87 0.89
C ASP A 2 18.99 9.39 0.63
N ILE A 3 19.81 8.78 1.50
CA ILE A 3 20.21 7.36 1.32
C ILE A 3 19.36 6.43 2.19
N VAL A 4 18.77 6.93 3.28
CA VAL A 4 17.98 6.10 4.21
C VAL A 4 16.62 5.70 3.64
N ALA A 5 15.98 6.55 2.82
CA ALA A 5 14.67 6.26 2.22
C ALA A 5 14.74 5.16 1.14
N LEU A 6 15.84 5.08 0.38
CA LEU A 6 16.02 4.11 -0.70
C LEU A 6 16.30 2.68 -0.18
N VAL A 7 16.89 2.57 1.00
CA VAL A 7 17.20 1.26 1.62
C VAL A 7 15.93 0.57 2.12
N ASP A 8 14.93 1.33 2.60
CA ASP A 8 13.68 0.75 3.10
C ASP A 8 12.77 0.25 1.96
N ASP A 9 12.62 0.99 0.87
CA ASP A 9 11.74 0.60 -0.25
C ASP A 9 12.21 -0.65 -1.01
N SER A 10 13.52 -0.95 -0.99
CA SER A 10 14.10 -2.12 -1.66
C SER A 10 13.82 -3.42 -0.89
N LEU A 11 13.94 -3.38 0.45
CA LEU A 11 13.65 -4.52 1.33
C LEU A 11 12.14 -4.80 1.43
N ILE A 12 11.31 -3.75 1.34
CA ILE A 12 9.84 -3.87 1.38
C ILE A 12 9.30 -4.69 0.19
N LYS A 13 9.97 -4.68 -0.97
CA LYS A 13 9.52 -5.45 -2.14
C LYS A 13 9.60 -6.96 -1.96
N GLU A 14 10.60 -7.48 -1.26
CA GLU A 14 10.77 -8.93 -1.02
C GLU A 14 9.72 -9.47 -0.04
N ASP A 15 9.19 -8.62 0.84
CA ASP A 15 8.16 -8.96 1.83
C ASP A 15 6.72 -8.66 1.36
N ASN A 16 6.53 -8.22 0.11
CA ASN A 16 5.20 -7.93 -0.43
C ASN A 16 4.38 -9.22 -0.55
N VAL A 17 3.20 -9.25 0.08
CA VAL A 17 2.34 -10.44 0.10
C VAL A 17 1.10 -10.28 -0.78
N ILE A 18 0.77 -9.07 -1.21
CA ILE A 18 -0.30 -8.77 -2.16
C ILE A 18 0.36 -8.25 -3.44
N ILE A 19 0.11 -8.90 -4.57
CA ILE A 19 0.67 -8.56 -5.88
C ILE A 19 -0.46 -8.48 -6.90
N LEU A 20 -0.53 -7.38 -7.66
CA LEU A 20 -1.48 -7.23 -8.76
C LEU A 20 -1.04 -8.10 -9.96
N LYS A 21 -1.93 -8.98 -10.44
CA LYS A 21 -1.68 -9.83 -11.62
C LYS A 21 -2.45 -9.36 -12.84
N SER A 22 -3.70 -8.96 -12.66
CA SER A 22 -4.50 -8.39 -13.75
C SER A 22 -5.53 -7.39 -13.23
N LEU A 23 -5.79 -6.36 -14.03
CA LEU A 23 -6.84 -5.39 -13.79
C LEU A 23 -7.53 -5.08 -15.12
N LYS A 24 -8.86 -5.13 -15.15
CA LYS A 24 -9.68 -4.59 -16.23
C LYS A 24 -10.77 -3.72 -15.61
N VAL A 25 -10.90 -2.50 -16.11
CA VAL A 25 -11.87 -1.53 -15.58
C VAL A 25 -12.84 -1.12 -16.68
N PHE A 26 -14.12 -1.11 -16.35
CA PHE A 26 -15.20 -0.61 -17.18
C PHE A 26 -15.65 0.71 -16.60
N ALA A 27 -15.37 1.80 -17.31
CA ALA A 27 -15.69 3.16 -16.91
C ALA A 27 -16.53 3.86 -17.98
N GLY A 28 -17.46 4.71 -17.55
CA GLY A 28 -18.35 5.45 -18.43
C GLY A 28 -19.30 6.33 -17.62
N THR A 29 -20.13 7.10 -18.32
CA THR A 29 -21.18 7.94 -17.73
C THR A 29 -22.51 7.18 -17.72
N GLY A 30 -23.18 7.10 -16.56
CA GLY A 30 -24.58 6.63 -16.45
C GLY A 30 -24.78 5.24 -15.83
N GLU A 31 -23.74 4.43 -15.69
CA GLU A 31 -23.78 3.10 -15.05
C GLU A 31 -22.70 3.00 -13.96
N PRO A 32 -22.91 2.17 -12.92
CA PRO A 32 -21.86 1.91 -11.93
C PRO A 32 -20.65 1.29 -12.62
N GLN A 33 -19.47 1.82 -12.30
CA GLN A 33 -18.23 1.37 -12.90
C GLN A 33 -17.82 0.04 -12.26
N ARG A 34 -17.11 -0.79 -13.03
CA ARG A 34 -16.78 -2.17 -12.64
C ARG A 34 -15.31 -2.44 -12.77
N ALA A 35 -14.73 -3.19 -11.84
CA ALA A 35 -13.37 -3.68 -11.91
C ALA A 35 -13.36 -5.21 -11.85
N GLU A 36 -12.74 -5.85 -12.84
CA GLU A 36 -12.35 -7.25 -12.81
C GLU A 36 -10.87 -7.30 -12.40
N MET A 37 -10.56 -7.94 -11.28
CA MET A 37 -9.23 -7.92 -10.68
C MET A 37 -8.75 -9.32 -10.33
N THR A 38 -7.47 -9.58 -10.56
CA THR A 38 -6.76 -10.76 -10.05
C THR A 38 -5.56 -10.32 -9.22
N LEU A 39 -5.51 -10.79 -7.97
CA LEU A 39 -4.38 -10.61 -7.07
C LEU A 39 -3.74 -11.95 -6.75
N GLU A 40 -2.44 -11.94 -6.55
CA GLU A 40 -1.73 -13.02 -5.84
C GLU A 40 -1.55 -12.57 -4.39
N ILE A 41 -2.09 -13.34 -3.45
CA ILE A 41 -2.14 -13.03 -2.02
C ILE A 41 -1.52 -14.19 -1.26
N TYR A 42 -0.37 -13.98 -0.61
CA TYR A 42 0.43 -15.03 0.03
C TYR A 42 0.71 -16.23 -0.91
N GLY A 43 0.96 -15.96 -2.20
CA GLY A 43 1.19 -16.97 -3.23
C GLY A 43 -0.07 -17.62 -3.82
N GLU A 44 -1.26 -17.31 -3.31
CA GLU A 44 -2.53 -17.82 -3.84
C GLU A 44 -3.16 -16.81 -4.81
N ILE A 45 -3.51 -17.25 -6.02
CA ILE A 45 -4.15 -16.41 -7.04
C ILE A 45 -5.66 -16.37 -6.80
N LYS A 46 -6.22 -15.17 -6.65
CA LYS A 46 -7.66 -14.93 -6.44
C LYS A 46 -8.16 -13.86 -7.39
N SER A 47 -9.39 -14.03 -7.88
CA SER A 47 -10.04 -13.08 -8.79
C SER A 47 -11.42 -12.67 -8.30
N THR A 48 -11.83 -11.45 -8.62
CA THR A 48 -13.16 -10.92 -8.31
C THR A 48 -13.64 -9.94 -9.39
N SER A 49 -14.93 -9.62 -9.35
CA SER A 49 -15.53 -8.52 -10.11
C SER A 49 -16.43 -7.72 -9.19
N GLU A 50 -16.08 -6.47 -8.90
CA GLU A 50 -16.87 -5.58 -8.04
C GLU A 50 -17.30 -4.31 -8.79
N THR A 51 -18.44 -3.75 -8.39
CA THR A 51 -18.94 -2.46 -8.85
C THR A 51 -18.69 -1.36 -7.83
N GLY A 52 -18.60 -0.13 -8.31
CA GLY A 52 -18.40 1.05 -7.49
C GLY A 52 -19.04 2.29 -8.09
N ASP A 53 -19.04 3.37 -7.31
CA ASP A 53 -19.55 4.68 -7.72
C ASP A 53 -18.60 5.39 -8.70
N GLY A 54 -17.38 4.85 -8.83
CA GLY A 54 -16.35 5.27 -9.77
C GLY A 54 -15.37 4.12 -10.04
N PRO A 55 -14.50 4.25 -11.06
CA PRO A 55 -13.53 3.21 -11.40
C PRO A 55 -12.56 2.93 -10.25
N VAL A 56 -12.11 3.98 -9.54
CA VAL A 56 -11.21 3.84 -8.38
C VAL A 56 -11.93 3.16 -7.20
N ASP A 57 -13.19 3.49 -6.96
CA ASP A 57 -13.99 2.84 -5.92
C ASP A 57 -14.18 1.35 -6.21
N ALA A 58 -14.50 0.98 -7.46
CA ALA A 58 -14.61 -0.43 -7.87
C ALA A 58 -13.29 -1.21 -7.71
N ILE A 59 -12.16 -0.57 -7.98
CA ILE A 59 -10.81 -1.13 -7.73
C ILE A 59 -10.61 -1.37 -6.23
N PHE A 60 -10.88 -0.38 -5.38
CA PHE A 60 -10.65 -0.50 -3.93
C PHE A 60 -11.58 -1.53 -3.28
N LYS A 61 -12.85 -1.58 -3.72
CA LYS A 61 -13.79 -2.65 -3.34
C LYS A 61 -13.30 -4.02 -3.76
N SER A 62 -12.77 -4.16 -4.97
CA SER A 62 -12.17 -5.42 -5.46
C SER A 62 -10.99 -5.86 -4.57
N ILE A 63 -10.09 -4.94 -4.22
CA ILE A 63 -8.97 -5.23 -3.31
C ILE A 63 -9.50 -5.67 -1.94
N LYS A 64 -10.49 -4.95 -1.38
CA LYS A 64 -11.10 -5.29 -0.08
C LYS A 64 -11.82 -6.65 -0.09
N LYS A 65 -12.45 -7.01 -1.21
CA LYS A 65 -13.10 -8.30 -1.40
C LYS A 65 -12.09 -9.45 -1.41
N LEU A 66 -10.99 -9.27 -2.13
CA LEU A 66 -9.93 -10.28 -2.29
C LEU A 66 -9.06 -10.41 -1.03
N TYR A 67 -8.78 -9.29 -0.38
CA TYR A 67 -8.05 -9.20 0.88
C TYR A 67 -8.87 -8.38 1.89
N PRO A 68 -9.70 -9.02 2.72
CA PRO A 68 -10.47 -8.31 3.76
C PRO A 68 -9.55 -7.59 4.75
N HIS A 69 -9.84 -6.32 5.01
CA HIS A 69 -9.08 -5.46 5.92
C HIS A 69 -9.93 -4.28 6.44
N ASP A 70 -9.54 -3.75 7.61
CA ASP A 70 -10.24 -2.66 8.32
C ASP A 70 -9.39 -1.39 8.36
N VAL A 71 -9.01 -0.90 7.18
CA VAL A 71 -8.27 0.37 7.04
C VAL A 71 -9.20 1.49 6.58
N THR A 72 -8.87 2.71 7.00
CA THR A 72 -9.53 3.94 6.53
C THR A 72 -8.65 4.64 5.50
N LEU A 73 -9.22 5.04 4.37
CA LEU A 73 -8.54 5.84 3.35
C LEU A 73 -8.47 7.30 3.82
N GLN A 74 -7.26 7.77 4.15
CA GLN A 74 -7.03 9.14 4.63
C GLN A 74 -6.68 10.12 3.50
N LEU A 75 -5.96 9.63 2.47
CA LEU A 75 -5.57 10.45 1.32
C LEU A 75 -5.55 9.60 0.05
N TYR A 76 -6.10 10.13 -1.01
CA TYR A 76 -5.90 9.67 -2.37
C TYR A 76 -5.55 10.88 -3.24
N GLN A 77 -4.39 10.84 -3.89
CA GLN A 77 -3.91 11.95 -4.69
C GLN A 77 -3.21 11.45 -5.96
N VAL A 78 -3.55 12.07 -7.09
CA VAL A 78 -2.95 11.82 -8.40
C VAL A 78 -2.15 13.05 -8.80
N HIS A 79 -0.90 12.84 -9.19
CA HIS A 79 -0.01 13.87 -9.73
C HIS A 79 0.45 13.48 -11.14
N ALA A 80 0.31 14.40 -12.09
CA ALA A 80 0.96 14.24 -13.38
C ALA A 80 2.46 14.53 -13.21
N VAL A 81 3.31 13.60 -13.65
CA VAL A 81 4.78 13.75 -13.54
C VAL A 81 5.33 14.55 -14.71
N THR A 82 4.79 14.35 -15.91
CA THR A 82 5.29 14.95 -17.14
C THR A 82 4.15 15.48 -18.01
N GLU A 83 4.49 16.34 -18.96
CA GLU A 83 3.60 16.79 -20.03
C GLU A 83 3.63 15.81 -21.22
N GLY A 84 2.61 15.87 -22.09
CA GLY A 84 2.50 15.02 -23.28
C GLY A 84 1.50 13.86 -23.14
N THR A 85 1.22 13.17 -24.24
CA THR A 85 0.24 12.07 -24.30
C THR A 85 0.72 10.79 -23.59
N ASP A 86 2.02 10.68 -23.32
CA ASP A 86 2.64 9.56 -22.60
C ASP A 86 2.96 9.91 -21.13
N ALA A 87 2.27 10.92 -20.59
CA ALA A 87 2.49 11.40 -19.24
C ALA A 87 2.25 10.28 -18.22
N GLN A 88 3.25 10.05 -17.37
CA GLN A 88 3.10 9.15 -16.23
C GLN A 88 2.32 9.84 -15.12
N ALA A 89 1.35 9.13 -14.55
CA ALA A 89 0.66 9.53 -13.34
C ALA A 89 1.31 8.88 -12.13
N THR A 90 1.69 9.67 -11.13
CA THR A 90 2.06 9.17 -9.81
C THR A 90 0.85 9.26 -8.90
N VAL A 91 0.42 8.12 -8.38
CA VAL A 91 -0.67 8.04 -7.41
C VAL A 91 -0.10 7.77 -6.03
N SER A 92 -0.58 8.54 -5.04
CA SER A 92 -0.25 8.38 -3.62
C SER A 92 -1.51 8.06 -2.82
N VAL A 93 -1.44 6.99 -2.03
CA VAL A 93 -2.51 6.52 -1.16
C VAL A 93 -2.01 6.49 0.28
N ARG A 94 -2.73 7.14 1.19
CA ARG A 94 -2.50 7.02 2.64
C ARG A 94 -3.66 6.29 3.28
N ILE A 95 -3.36 5.24 4.02
CA ILE A 95 -4.33 4.49 4.82
C ILE A 95 -3.97 4.56 6.29
N GLU A 96 -4.99 4.39 7.14
CA GLU A 96 -4.87 4.31 8.58
C GLU A 96 -5.55 3.04 9.11
N GLU A 97 -4.92 2.41 10.09
CA GLU A 97 -5.51 1.34 10.89
C GLU A 97 -5.05 1.48 12.33
N GLU A 98 -5.98 1.49 13.29
CA GLU A 98 -5.69 1.57 14.74
C GLU A 98 -4.70 2.71 15.09
N GLY A 99 -4.88 3.89 14.50
CA GLY A 99 -4.01 5.05 14.71
C GLY A 99 -2.62 4.96 14.05
N LYS A 100 -2.32 3.87 13.32
CA LYS A 100 -1.09 3.72 12.53
C LYS A 100 -1.38 4.07 11.09
N THR A 101 -0.51 4.87 10.49
CA THR A 101 -0.61 5.24 9.08
C THR A 101 0.48 4.57 8.24
N THR A 102 0.16 4.30 6.98
CA THR A 102 1.11 3.92 5.92
C THR A 102 0.78 4.66 4.63
N VAL A 103 1.81 4.89 3.81
CA VAL A 103 1.69 5.54 2.50
C VAL A 103 2.24 4.62 1.45
N GLY A 104 1.42 4.33 0.44
CA GLY A 104 1.82 3.63 -0.78
C GLY A 104 1.81 4.58 -1.96
N GLN A 105 2.77 4.39 -2.86
CA GLN A 105 2.89 5.16 -4.10
C GLN A 105 3.12 4.22 -5.27
N ALA A 106 2.63 4.61 -6.44
CA ALA A 106 2.94 3.93 -7.70
C ALA A 106 2.86 4.94 -8.85
N ALA A 107 3.74 4.75 -9.84
CA ALA A 107 3.74 5.52 -11.08
C ALA A 107 3.44 4.60 -12.25
N ASP A 108 2.50 4.99 -13.10
CA ASP A 108 2.11 4.25 -14.30
C ASP A 108 1.53 5.24 -15.34
N THR A 109 1.61 4.89 -16.62
CA THR A 109 0.90 5.62 -17.68
C THR A 109 -0.61 5.44 -17.57
N ASP A 110 -1.07 4.30 -17.06
CA ASP A 110 -2.47 4.07 -16.70
C ASP A 110 -2.70 4.46 -15.24
N THR A 111 -3.39 5.59 -15.03
CA THR A 111 -3.70 6.11 -13.70
C THR A 111 -4.50 5.12 -12.84
N LEU A 112 -5.32 4.25 -13.43
CA LEU A 112 -6.10 3.25 -12.69
C LEU A 112 -5.21 2.11 -12.20
N VAL A 113 -4.24 1.68 -13.01
CA VAL A 113 -3.21 0.71 -12.60
C VAL A 113 -2.33 1.29 -11.49
N ALA A 114 -1.88 2.55 -11.65
CA ALA A 114 -1.15 3.25 -10.59
C ALA A 114 -1.98 3.34 -9.30
N SER A 115 -3.28 3.60 -9.40
CA SER A 115 -4.19 3.68 -8.25
C SER A 115 -4.28 2.36 -7.49
N ALA A 116 -4.46 1.24 -8.22
CA ALA A 116 -4.49 -0.09 -7.63
C ALA A 116 -3.17 -0.42 -6.92
N ASN A 117 -2.04 -0.21 -7.61
CA ASN A 117 -0.71 -0.49 -7.07
C ASN A 117 -0.37 0.40 -5.86
N ALA A 118 -0.73 1.68 -5.87
CA ALA A 118 -0.50 2.57 -4.73
C ALA A 118 -1.26 2.10 -3.48
N TYR A 119 -2.52 1.66 -3.64
CA TYR A 119 -3.30 1.11 -2.53
C TYR A 119 -2.72 -0.21 -2.02
N ILE A 120 -2.35 -1.12 -2.92
CA ILE A 120 -1.69 -2.40 -2.57
C ILE A 120 -0.36 -2.16 -1.84
N ASN A 121 0.44 -1.20 -2.29
CA ASN A 121 1.70 -0.83 -1.63
C ASN A 121 1.46 -0.30 -0.21
N ALA A 122 0.40 0.50 -0.01
CA ALA A 122 0.03 0.99 1.31
C ALA A 122 -0.36 -0.17 2.25
N LEU A 123 -1.13 -1.15 1.74
CA LEU A 123 -1.52 -2.36 2.46
C LEU A 123 -0.31 -3.25 2.80
N ASN A 124 0.58 -3.54 1.84
CA ASN A 124 1.78 -4.34 2.10
C ASN A 124 2.66 -3.69 3.17
N LYS A 125 2.86 -2.36 3.10
CA LYS A 125 3.56 -1.61 4.16
C LYS A 125 2.85 -1.73 5.52
N MET A 126 1.52 -1.74 5.55
CA MET A 126 0.75 -1.95 6.78
C MET A 126 0.97 -3.36 7.34
N ILE A 127 0.96 -4.38 6.49
CA ILE A 127 1.19 -5.78 6.89
C ILE A 127 2.60 -5.95 7.49
N ILE A 128 3.62 -5.37 6.88
CA ILE A 128 4.99 -5.39 7.41
C ILE A 128 5.05 -4.67 8.77
N LYS A 129 4.39 -3.50 8.87
CA LYS A 129 4.32 -2.74 10.13
C LYS A 129 3.62 -3.52 11.25
N ARG A 130 2.55 -4.26 10.95
CA ARG A 130 1.92 -5.19 11.90
C ARG A 130 2.93 -6.23 12.38
N LYS A 131 3.61 -6.93 11.47
CA LYS A 131 4.62 -7.96 11.81
C LYS A 131 5.74 -7.42 12.70
N ARG A 132 6.26 -6.22 12.41
CA ARG A 132 7.31 -5.57 13.24
C ARG A 132 6.82 -5.24 14.64
N ASN A 133 5.57 -4.83 14.81
CA ASN A 133 4.97 -4.59 16.13
C ASN A 133 4.70 -5.86 16.95
N PHE A 134 4.62 -7.03 16.31
CA PHE A 134 4.51 -8.34 16.99
C PHE A 134 5.86 -9.01 17.27
N ALA A 135 6.97 -8.50 16.73
CA ALA A 135 8.29 -8.88 17.21
C ALA A 135 8.53 -8.16 18.55
N PRO A 136 8.79 -8.87 19.67
CA PRO A 136 9.02 -8.20 20.94
C PRO A 136 10.20 -7.25 20.77
N GLU A 137 9.96 -5.95 20.91
CA GLU A 137 11.02 -4.97 21.08
C GLU A 137 11.88 -5.48 22.24
N ASN A 138 13.15 -5.72 21.93
CA ASN A 138 14.20 -6.13 22.86
C ASN A 138 14.43 -4.99 23.87
N THR A 139 13.47 -4.81 24.77
CA THR A 139 13.35 -3.70 25.72
C THR A 139 14.35 -3.85 26.87
N GLU A 140 15.00 -5.01 26.99
CA GLU A 140 15.96 -5.31 28.06
C GLU A 140 17.37 -4.76 27.78
N ILE A 141 17.78 -4.55 26.53
CA ILE A 141 19.16 -4.11 26.22
C ILE A 141 19.39 -2.64 26.60
N LYS A 142 18.36 -1.77 26.56
CA LYS A 142 18.52 -0.35 26.94
C LYS A 142 18.57 -0.11 28.46
N LYS A 143 18.15 -1.07 29.30
CA LYS A 143 18.22 -0.91 30.77
C LYS A 143 19.61 -1.19 31.32
N ASN A 144 20.39 -2.09 30.70
CA ASN A 144 21.73 -2.44 31.18
C ASN A 144 22.80 -1.38 30.86
N LEU A 145 22.62 -0.56 29.82
CA LEU A 145 23.56 0.53 29.50
C LEU A 145 23.40 1.78 30.39
N LYS A 146 22.29 1.91 31.13
CA LYS A 146 22.09 3.02 32.08
C LYS A 146 22.58 2.70 33.50
N SER A 147 22.71 1.43 33.89
CA SER A 147 23.20 1.05 35.23
C SER A 147 24.72 1.08 35.35
N GLU A 148 25.47 0.87 34.25
CA GLU A 148 26.94 0.94 34.26
C GLU A 148 27.49 2.38 34.27
N LYS A 149 26.77 3.36 33.72
CA LYS A 149 27.19 4.78 33.75
C LYS A 149 27.04 5.48 35.10
N MET A 150 26.36 4.86 36.07
CA MET A 150 26.06 5.48 37.36
C MET A 150 26.86 4.89 38.54
N LYS A 151 27.78 3.96 38.28
CA LYS A 151 28.75 3.44 39.27
C LYS A 151 30.13 4.10 39.19
N GLY A 152 30.31 5.07 38.29
CA GLY A 152 31.60 5.68 37.97
C GLY A 152 31.77 7.15 38.40
N ILE A 153 30.91 7.68 39.27
CA ILE A 153 31.06 9.01 39.89
C ILE A 153 30.81 8.87 41.38
#